data_AF-A0A401LQ61-F1
#
_entry.id   AF-A0A401LQ61-F1
#
_cell.length_a   1.000
_cell.length_b   1.000
_cell.length_c   1.000
_cell.angle_alpha   90.00
_cell.angle_beta   90.00
_cell.angle_gamma   90.00
#
_symmetry.space_group_name_H-M   'P 1'
#
loop_
_entity.id
_entity.type
_entity.pdbx_description
1 polymer ?
#
loop_
_entity_poly.entity_id
_entity_poly.type
_entity_poly.pdbx_seq_one_letter_code
_entity_poly.pdbx_strand_id
1 'polypeptide(L)'
;MKHIICFHLFNDYSGSPKVLKMVLDGLLKKGCQIDLVSSKGGVLDELLHYENLHKHSYPYKFSNNALLTMLRYCLVQLYTFFLSFRWLFCKDVVFYINTLLPVGPALAGRLMGKRVVYHYHENAFVKGAFYKILATLMQKLAHEIICVSQYQASFLKRTHGVTVIPNALPKEFTDKLIYAPEAAFERKTVLMLSSLKDYKGTREFIQLSQRLPEYKFVLVINDTQENIDKYLHDNNLTNIKGGG
;
A
#
# COMPACT_ATOMS: atom_id res chain seq x y z
N MET A 1 4.54 3.55 27.30
CA MET A 1 4.56 2.90 25.97
C MET A 1 3.62 3.66 25.05
N LYS A 2 3.96 3.89 23.77
CA LYS A 2 3.04 4.54 22.82
C LYS A 2 2.04 3.51 22.30
N HIS A 3 0.75 3.83 22.32
CA HIS A 3 -0.33 3.00 21.78
C HIS A 3 -0.79 3.58 20.45
N ILE A 4 -0.77 2.75 19.39
CA ILE A 4 -1.06 3.16 18.02
C ILE A 4 -2.22 2.33 17.47
N ILE A 5 -3.25 2.99 16.97
CA ILE A 5 -4.34 2.34 16.23
C ILE A 5 -4.08 2.57 14.75
N CYS A 6 -3.64 1.52 14.08
CA CYS A 6 -3.26 1.56 12.68
C CYS A 6 -4.42 1.12 11.79
N PHE A 7 -4.81 1.95 10.83
CA PHE A 7 -5.89 1.67 9.90
C PHE A 7 -5.35 1.52 8.48
N HIS A 8 -5.72 0.42 7.82
CA HIS A 8 -5.38 0.18 6.42
C HIS A 8 -6.51 -0.59 5.72
N LEU A 9 -6.96 -0.14 4.55
CA LEU A 9 -8.17 -0.69 3.93
C LEU A 9 -8.02 -2.16 3.48
N PHE A 10 -7.00 -2.44 2.67
CA PHE A 10 -6.89 -3.71 1.94
C PHE A 10 -5.48 -4.29 2.06
N ASN A 11 -5.34 -5.29 2.91
CA ASN A 11 -4.12 -6.05 3.12
C ASN A 11 -3.88 -7.00 1.94
N ASP A 12 -2.91 -6.66 1.09
CA ASP A 12 -2.42 -7.49 -0.02
C ASP A 12 -0.87 -7.50 -0.04
N TYR A 13 -0.28 -8.00 -1.13
CA TYR A 13 1.18 -8.07 -1.31
C TYR A 13 1.76 -6.89 -2.11
N SER A 14 1.01 -5.79 -2.24
CA SER A 14 1.43 -4.58 -2.97
C SER A 14 2.41 -3.72 -2.15
N GLY A 15 2.79 -2.57 -2.72
CA GLY A 15 3.82 -1.72 -2.13
C GLY A 15 3.44 -1.08 -0.79
N SER A 16 2.21 -0.56 -0.65
CA SER A 16 1.84 0.18 0.57
C SER A 16 1.66 -0.71 1.81
N PRO A 17 1.11 -1.96 1.73
CA PRO A 17 1.13 -2.87 2.87
C PRO A 17 2.54 -3.33 3.24
N LYS A 18 3.43 -3.54 2.26
CA LYS A 18 4.83 -3.90 2.52
C LYS A 18 5.59 -2.81 3.27
N VAL A 19 5.41 -1.56 2.86
CA VAL A 19 5.98 -0.41 3.59
C VAL A 19 5.37 -0.30 4.98
N LEU A 20 4.04 -0.40 5.10
CA LEU A 20 3.38 -0.37 6.39
C LEU A 20 3.90 -1.49 7.31
N LYS A 21 4.09 -2.71 6.79
CA LYS A 21 4.64 -3.85 7.54
C LYS A 21 5.99 -3.47 8.17
N MET A 22 6.91 -2.88 7.41
CA MET A 22 8.21 -2.44 7.94
C MET A 22 8.08 -1.40 9.06
N VAL A 23 7.17 -0.44 8.89
CA VAL A 23 6.91 0.59 9.91
C VAL A 23 6.36 -0.05 11.19
N LEU A 24 5.36 -0.92 11.07
CA LEU A 24 4.74 -1.58 12.23
C LEU A 24 5.71 -2.54 12.91
N ASP A 25 6.47 -3.35 12.17
CA ASP A 25 7.50 -4.23 12.71
C ASP A 25 8.54 -3.46 13.54
N GLY A 26 9.04 -2.34 13.01
CA GLY A 26 9.97 -1.47 13.73
C GLY A 26 9.38 -0.84 15.00
N LEU A 27 8.08 -0.53 15.00
CA LEU A 27 7.37 -0.01 16.18
C LEU A 27 7.11 -1.09 17.23
N LEU A 28 6.74 -2.29 16.80
CA LEU A 28 6.52 -3.46 17.66
C LEU A 28 7.80 -3.89 18.36
N LYS A 29 8.93 -3.97 17.64
CA LYS A 29 10.27 -4.23 18.19
C LYS A 29 10.72 -3.20 19.22
N LYS A 30 10.19 -1.97 19.16
CA LYS A 30 10.42 -0.90 20.15
C LYS A 30 9.44 -0.95 21.33
N GLY A 31 8.60 -1.98 21.43
CA GLY A 31 7.61 -2.14 22.49
C GLY A 31 6.41 -1.21 22.38
N CYS A 32 6.05 -0.72 21.18
CA CYS A 32 4.78 -0.01 21.00
C CYS A 32 3.61 -1.02 21.01
N GLN A 33 2.48 -0.64 21.60
CA GLN A 33 1.25 -1.43 21.49
C GLN A 33 0.52 -1.02 20.21
N ILE A 34 0.09 -1.99 19.39
CA ILE A 34 -0.55 -1.73 18.11
C ILE A 34 -1.90 -2.44 18.01
N ASP A 35 -2.96 -1.69 17.75
CA ASP A 35 -4.21 -2.23 17.23
C ASP A 35 -4.24 -2.05 15.71
N LEU A 36 -4.17 -3.14 14.94
CA LEU A 36 -4.21 -3.13 13.48
C LEU A 36 -5.63 -3.39 12.96
N VAL A 37 -6.21 -2.42 12.27
CA VAL A 37 -7.53 -2.50 11.66
C VAL A 37 -7.39 -2.63 10.13
N SER A 38 -7.51 -3.84 9.59
CA SER A 38 -7.32 -4.11 8.15
C SER A 38 -7.96 -5.43 7.68
N SER A 39 -8.14 -5.61 6.36
CA SER A 39 -8.57 -6.90 5.80
C SER A 39 -7.54 -8.02 6.04
N LYS A 40 -7.93 -9.28 5.74
CA LYS A 40 -7.06 -10.47 5.85
C LYS A 40 -6.43 -10.83 4.50
N GLY A 41 -5.39 -11.67 4.52
CA GLY A 41 -4.84 -12.35 3.35
C GLY A 41 -3.61 -11.69 2.71
N GLY A 42 -2.92 -10.81 3.43
CA GLY A 42 -1.74 -10.09 2.93
C GLY A 42 -0.62 -9.96 3.95
N VAL A 43 0.44 -9.25 3.57
CA VAL A 43 1.72 -9.19 4.30
C VAL A 43 1.64 -8.69 5.74
N LEU A 44 0.58 -7.97 6.12
CA LEU A 44 0.39 -7.51 7.49
C LEU A 44 0.01 -8.65 8.45
N ASP A 45 -0.48 -9.78 7.93
CA ASP A 45 -0.82 -10.96 8.74
C ASP A 45 0.43 -11.66 9.28
N GLU A 46 1.57 -11.44 8.63
CA GLU A 46 2.87 -11.95 9.10
C GLU A 46 3.31 -11.32 10.43
N LEU A 47 2.72 -10.18 10.84
CA LEU A 47 3.03 -9.52 12.12
C LEU A 47 2.21 -10.07 13.30
N LEU A 48 1.32 -11.03 13.09
CA LEU A 48 0.42 -11.54 14.13
C LEU A 48 1.12 -12.38 15.20
N HIS A 49 2.41 -12.69 15.03
CA HIS A 49 3.21 -13.38 16.03
C HIS A 49 3.65 -12.46 17.19
N TYR A 50 3.51 -11.14 17.06
CA TYR A 50 3.83 -10.19 18.14
C TYR A 50 2.70 -10.13 19.18
N GLU A 51 3.04 -10.35 20.45
CA GLU A 51 2.07 -10.28 21.56
C GLU A 51 1.49 -8.88 21.77
N ASN A 52 2.26 -7.84 21.46
CA ASN A 52 1.87 -6.43 21.54
C ASN A 52 1.11 -5.93 20.28
N LEU A 53 0.63 -6.85 19.43
CA LEU A 53 -0.22 -6.55 18.28
C LEU A 53 -1.60 -7.22 18.41
N HIS A 54 -2.66 -6.42 18.34
CA HIS A 54 -4.04 -6.90 18.26
C HIS A 54 -4.65 -6.54 16.92
N LYS A 55 -5.17 -7.54 16.19
CA LYS A 55 -5.74 -7.31 14.86
C LYS A 55 -7.26 -7.37 14.85
N HIS A 56 -7.88 -6.33 14.30
CA HIS A 56 -9.31 -6.25 14.00
C HIS A 56 -9.51 -6.36 12.48
N SER A 57 -10.15 -7.45 12.03
CA SER A 57 -10.28 -7.75 10.60
C SER A 57 -11.70 -7.71 10.11
N TYR A 58 -11.89 -7.27 8.87
CA TYR A 58 -13.16 -7.28 8.15
C TYR A 58 -13.00 -7.89 6.75
N PRO A 59 -14.06 -8.49 6.19
CA PRO A 59 -14.03 -8.97 4.81
C PRO A 59 -14.10 -7.78 3.85
N TYR A 60 -13.02 -7.53 3.12
CA TYR A 60 -12.99 -6.56 2.02
C TYR A 60 -12.25 -7.16 0.83
N LYS A 61 -12.84 -7.01 -0.36
CA LYS A 61 -12.26 -7.41 -1.64
C LYS A 61 -12.69 -6.42 -2.72
N PHE A 62 -11.73 -6.01 -3.55
CA PHE A 62 -12.04 -5.28 -4.77
C PHE A 62 -12.93 -6.13 -5.70
N SER A 63 -13.78 -5.46 -6.48
CA SER A 63 -14.62 -6.06 -7.51
C SER A 63 -14.40 -5.33 -8.83
N ASN A 64 -14.51 -6.05 -9.94
CA ASN A 64 -14.49 -5.46 -11.29
C ASN A 64 -15.69 -4.50 -11.51
N ASN A 65 -16.74 -4.63 -10.70
CA ASN A 65 -17.86 -3.69 -10.70
C ASN A 65 -17.57 -2.49 -9.80
N ALA A 66 -17.43 -1.30 -10.40
CA ALA A 66 -17.12 -0.05 -9.71
C ALA A 66 -18.18 0.34 -8.65
N LEU A 67 -19.47 0.17 -8.95
CA LEU A 67 -20.57 0.44 -8.02
C LEU A 67 -20.50 -0.47 -6.79
N LEU A 68 -20.28 -1.78 -7.01
CA LEU A 68 -20.15 -2.73 -5.93
C LEU A 68 -18.90 -2.46 -5.07
N THR A 69 -17.79 -2.10 -5.71
CA THR A 69 -16.56 -1.70 -5.00
C THR A 69 -16.77 -0.44 -4.16
N MET A 70 -17.50 0.56 -4.68
CA MET A 70 -17.82 1.78 -3.95
C MET A 70 -18.76 1.49 -2.77
N LEU A 71 -19.77 0.65 -2.96
CA LEU A 71 -20.67 0.22 -1.87
C LEU A 71 -19.90 -0.48 -0.75
N ARG A 72 -19.07 -1.46 -1.09
CA ARG A 72 -18.20 -2.16 -0.14
C ARG A 72 -17.27 -1.19 0.60
N TYR A 73 -16.70 -0.24 -0.13
CA TYR A 73 -15.86 0.80 0.45
C TYR A 73 -16.64 1.65 1.48
N CYS A 74 -17.82 2.17 1.11
CA CYS A 74 -18.67 2.94 2.02
C CYS A 74 -19.05 2.16 3.28
N LEU A 75 -19.44 0.89 3.15
CA LEU A 75 -19.78 0.03 4.29
C LEU A 75 -18.58 -0.16 5.23
N VAL A 76 -17.38 -0.38 4.68
CA VAL A 76 -16.16 -0.49 5.50
C VAL A 76 -15.78 0.84 6.14
N GLN A 77 -15.96 1.98 5.47
CA GLN A 77 -15.72 3.30 6.08
C GLN A 77 -16.66 3.56 7.26
N LEU A 78 -17.95 3.22 7.13
CA LEU A 78 -18.91 3.32 8.22
C LEU A 78 -18.55 2.37 9.37
N TYR A 79 -18.26 1.11 9.07
CA TYR A 79 -17.83 0.13 10.08
C TYR A 79 -16.58 0.60 10.85
N THR A 80 -15.53 1.00 10.15
CA THR A 80 -14.27 1.45 10.77
C THR A 80 -14.42 2.78 11.51
N PHE A 81 -15.32 3.67 11.07
CA PHE A 81 -15.71 4.86 11.82
C PHE A 81 -16.32 4.49 13.18
N PHE A 82 -17.31 3.59 13.22
CA PHE A 82 -17.93 3.18 14.49
C PHE A 82 -17.00 2.35 15.36
N LEU A 83 -16.22 1.44 14.77
CA LEU A 83 -15.22 0.64 15.48
C LEU A 83 -14.20 1.53 16.19
N SER A 84 -13.84 2.67 15.59
CA SER A 84 -12.88 3.63 16.18
C SER A 84 -13.29 4.15 17.57
N PHE A 85 -14.59 4.20 17.88
CA PHE A 85 -15.07 4.64 19.19
C PHE A 85 -14.75 3.64 20.31
N ARG A 86 -14.30 2.42 19.99
CA ARG A 86 -13.73 1.50 20.98
C ARG A 86 -12.56 2.12 21.75
N TRP A 87 -11.82 3.04 21.13
CA TRP A 87 -10.68 3.74 21.75
C TRP A 87 -11.04 5.15 22.26
N LEU A 88 -12.34 5.46 22.47
CA LEU A 88 -12.79 6.76 22.95
C LEU A 88 -12.10 7.15 24.27
N PHE A 89 -12.10 6.25 25.24
CA PHE A 89 -11.57 6.51 26.59
C PHE A 89 -10.08 6.18 26.74
N CYS A 90 -9.41 5.63 25.71
CA CYS A 90 -7.98 5.36 25.75
C CYS A 90 -7.18 6.66 25.62
N LYS A 91 -6.44 7.04 26.67
CA LYS A 91 -5.55 8.22 26.65
C LYS A 91 -4.26 7.92 25.89
N ASP A 92 -3.63 8.97 25.34
CA ASP A 92 -2.31 8.90 24.67
C ASP A 92 -2.21 7.93 23.48
N VAL A 93 -3.32 7.79 22.75
CA VAL A 93 -3.42 6.96 21.55
C VAL A 93 -3.24 7.79 20.29
N VAL A 94 -2.44 7.27 19.34
CA VAL A 94 -2.28 7.85 18.00
C VAL A 94 -3.04 7.03 16.97
N PHE A 95 -3.87 7.70 16.17
CA PHE A 95 -4.55 7.12 15.02
C PHE A 95 -3.64 7.25 13.80
N TYR A 96 -3.09 6.12 13.37
CA TYR A 96 -2.19 6.04 12.22
C TYR A 96 -2.97 5.55 11.00
N ILE A 97 -3.14 6.40 10.01
CA ILE A 97 -3.94 6.12 8.82
C ILE A 97 -3.02 5.85 7.65
N ASN A 98 -2.97 4.61 7.19
CA ASN A 98 -2.19 4.24 6.02
C ASN A 98 -3.02 4.42 4.75
N THR A 99 -2.46 5.11 3.75
CA THR A 99 -3.10 5.52 2.48
C THR A 99 -4.26 6.50 2.64
N LEU A 100 -4.80 6.97 1.51
CA LEU A 100 -5.92 7.92 1.49
C LEU A 100 -7.29 7.33 1.83
N LEU A 101 -7.46 6.01 1.73
CA LEU A 101 -8.78 5.38 1.74
C LEU A 101 -9.45 5.32 3.13
N PRO A 102 -8.75 5.09 4.26
CA PRO A 102 -9.42 4.99 5.57
C PRO A 102 -9.79 6.38 6.15
N VAL A 103 -10.76 7.07 5.53
CA VAL A 103 -11.24 8.39 5.96
C VAL A 103 -12.19 8.30 7.16
N GLY A 104 -13.01 7.25 7.25
CA GLY A 104 -13.89 6.99 8.39
C GLY A 104 -13.14 7.05 9.73
N PRO A 105 -12.11 6.21 9.95
CA PRO A 105 -11.37 6.23 11.22
C PRO A 105 -10.60 7.55 11.44
N ALA A 106 -10.14 8.22 10.38
CA ALA A 106 -9.52 9.54 10.51
C ALA A 106 -10.51 10.60 11.04
N LEU A 107 -11.75 10.60 10.53
CA LEU A 107 -12.81 11.47 11.02
C LEU A 107 -13.17 11.14 12.47
N ALA A 108 -13.36 9.86 12.81
CA ALA A 108 -13.64 9.43 14.17
C ALA A 108 -12.53 9.86 15.15
N GLY A 109 -11.27 9.65 14.78
CA GLY A 109 -10.11 10.09 15.57
C GLY A 109 -10.13 11.61 15.82
N ARG A 110 -10.49 12.41 14.80
CA ARG A 110 -10.63 13.87 14.97
C ARG A 110 -11.77 14.26 15.90
N LEU A 111 -12.94 13.64 15.76
CA LEU A 111 -14.09 13.88 16.65
C LEU A 111 -13.77 13.50 18.10
N MET A 112 -12.96 12.47 18.29
CA MET A 112 -12.52 11.98 19.59
C MET A 112 -11.33 12.75 20.18
N GLY A 113 -10.85 13.81 19.51
CA GLY A 113 -9.67 14.58 19.94
C GLY A 113 -8.36 13.79 19.91
N LYS A 114 -8.29 12.68 19.17
CA LYS A 114 -7.07 11.86 19.03
C LYS A 114 -6.14 12.47 18.01
N ARG A 115 -4.83 12.28 18.19
CA ARG A 115 -3.83 12.65 17.19
C ARG A 115 -3.96 11.72 16.00
N VAL A 116 -4.15 12.30 14.81
CA VAL A 116 -4.30 11.59 13.53
C VAL A 116 -3.06 11.83 12.67
N VAL A 117 -2.33 10.77 12.35
CA VAL A 117 -1.16 10.78 11.47
C VAL A 117 -1.51 10.04 10.19
N TYR A 118 -1.35 10.66 9.04
CA TYR A 118 -1.54 10.01 7.74
C TYR A 118 -0.20 9.58 7.14
N HIS A 119 -0.11 8.36 6.62
CA HIS A 119 0.98 7.91 5.77
C HIS A 119 0.50 7.88 4.31
N TYR A 120 0.95 8.88 3.56
CA TYR A 120 0.49 9.17 2.21
C TYR A 120 1.41 8.52 1.18
N HIS A 121 0.84 7.60 0.38
CA HIS A 121 1.54 6.83 -0.64
C HIS A 121 1.08 7.14 -2.08
N GLU A 122 -0.13 7.67 -2.24
CA GLU A 122 -0.74 7.88 -3.55
C GLU A 122 -0.31 9.20 -4.19
N ASN A 123 -0.41 9.30 -5.52
CA ASN A 123 -0.61 10.61 -6.15
C ASN A 123 -2.10 10.78 -6.47
N ALA A 124 -2.81 11.46 -5.57
CA ALA A 124 -4.26 11.65 -5.68
C ALA A 124 -4.69 12.37 -6.96
N PHE A 125 -3.83 13.25 -7.47
CA PHE A 125 -4.17 14.14 -8.58
C PHE A 125 -4.19 13.42 -9.93
N VAL A 126 -3.52 12.27 -10.02
CA VAL A 126 -3.49 11.39 -11.21
C VAL A 126 -4.66 10.40 -11.20
N LYS A 127 -5.28 10.12 -10.04
CA LYS A 127 -6.26 9.03 -9.85
C LYS A 127 -7.74 9.45 -9.92
N GLY A 128 -8.04 10.67 -10.37
CA GLY A 128 -9.42 11.15 -10.62
C GLY A 128 -10.06 11.94 -9.46
N ALA A 129 -11.30 12.40 -9.66
CA ALA A 129 -11.98 13.33 -8.74
C ALA A 129 -12.18 12.77 -7.32
N PHE A 130 -12.51 11.48 -7.21
CA PHE A 130 -12.68 10.81 -5.92
C PHE A 130 -11.41 10.89 -5.05
N TYR A 131 -10.24 10.57 -5.62
CA TYR A 131 -8.97 10.67 -4.90
C TYR A 131 -8.61 12.10 -4.51
N LYS A 132 -8.96 13.10 -5.34
CA LYS A 132 -8.78 14.53 -4.99
C LYS A 132 -9.63 14.93 -3.77
N ILE A 133 -10.85 14.40 -3.66
CA ILE A 133 -11.70 14.59 -2.47
C ILE A 133 -11.03 13.95 -1.25
N LEU A 134 -10.59 12.69 -1.36
CA LEU A 134 -9.89 12.01 -0.26
C LEU A 134 -8.64 12.76 0.20
N ALA A 135 -7.83 13.27 -0.73
CA ALA A 135 -6.65 14.08 -0.41
C ALA A 135 -7.00 15.41 0.29
N THR A 136 -8.16 16.00 -0.05
CA THR A 136 -8.65 17.20 0.64
C THR A 136 -9.09 16.87 2.06
N LEU A 137 -9.81 15.76 2.25
CA LEU A 137 -10.23 15.28 3.57
C LEU A 137 -9.01 14.94 4.42
N MET A 138 -8.04 14.19 3.88
CA MET A 138 -6.77 13.89 4.54
C MET A 138 -6.09 15.18 5.05
N GLN A 139 -5.94 16.21 4.21
CA GLN A 139 -5.27 17.46 4.61
C GLN A 139 -5.98 18.18 5.76
N LYS A 140 -7.32 18.09 5.83
CA LYS A 140 -8.15 18.69 6.89
C LYS A 140 -8.18 17.86 8.18
N LEU A 141 -8.16 16.53 8.06
CA LEU A 141 -8.28 15.61 9.19
C LEU A 141 -6.95 15.25 9.84
N ALA A 142 -5.85 15.29 9.08
CA ALA A 142 -4.54 14.96 9.61
C ALA A 142 -4.05 16.04 10.58
N HIS A 143 -3.41 15.63 11.68
CA HIS A 143 -2.53 16.50 12.44
C HIS A 143 -1.14 16.51 11.80
N GLU A 144 -0.68 15.35 11.35
CA GLU A 144 0.57 15.17 10.62
C GLU A 144 0.38 14.29 9.39
N ILE A 145 1.13 14.60 8.34
CA ILE A 145 1.15 13.84 7.09
C ILE A 145 2.60 13.43 6.82
N ILE A 146 2.83 12.14 6.70
CA ILE A 146 4.08 11.55 6.27
C ILE A 146 3.95 11.26 4.77
N CYS A 147 4.75 11.94 3.95
CA CYS A 147 4.84 11.73 2.51
C CYS A 147 6.06 10.86 2.19
N VAL A 148 5.93 9.92 1.26
CA VAL A 148 7.07 9.05 0.91
C VAL A 148 8.05 9.65 -0.09
N SER A 149 7.79 10.85 -0.61
CA SER A 149 8.74 11.59 -1.46
C SER A 149 8.41 13.08 -1.54
N GLN A 150 9.41 13.88 -1.92
CA GLN A 150 9.23 15.31 -2.20
C GLN A 150 8.23 15.53 -3.35
N TYR A 151 8.26 14.66 -4.36
CA TYR A 151 7.32 14.70 -5.48
C TYR A 151 5.88 14.50 -5.02
N GLN A 152 5.60 13.59 -4.09
CA GLN A 152 4.24 13.44 -3.56
C GLN A 152 3.82 14.64 -2.70
N ALA A 153 4.74 15.14 -1.88
CA ALA A 153 4.49 16.30 -1.04
C ALA A 153 4.16 17.57 -1.86
N SER A 154 4.80 17.76 -3.03
CA SER A 154 4.56 18.93 -3.88
C SER A 154 3.14 19.03 -4.45
N PHE A 155 2.35 17.95 -4.40
CA PHE A 155 0.94 17.98 -4.79
C PHE A 155 0.00 18.41 -3.66
N LEU A 156 0.45 18.44 -2.41
CA LEU A 156 -0.36 18.88 -1.29
C LEU A 156 -0.39 20.42 -1.25
N LYS A 157 -1.56 21.00 -0.98
CA LYS A 157 -1.70 22.45 -0.75
C LYS A 157 -1.16 22.84 0.62
N ARG A 158 -1.20 21.91 1.57
CA ARG A 158 -0.74 22.06 2.94
C ARG A 158 0.77 21.84 3.04
N THR A 159 1.47 22.75 3.72
CA THR A 159 2.92 22.66 4.01
C THR A 159 3.23 22.40 5.49
N HIS A 160 2.41 22.91 6.41
CA HIS A 160 2.61 22.70 7.85
C HIS A 160 2.26 21.27 8.28
N GLY A 161 3.06 20.67 9.17
CA GLY A 161 2.84 19.31 9.66
C GLY A 161 2.94 18.24 8.57
N VAL A 162 3.69 18.53 7.50
CA VAL A 162 4.03 17.59 6.44
C VAL A 162 5.50 17.23 6.60
N THR A 163 5.80 15.94 6.67
CA THR A 163 7.18 15.44 6.76
C THR A 163 7.41 14.46 5.61
N VAL A 164 8.56 14.56 4.96
CA VAL A 164 8.95 13.62 3.90
C VAL A 164 9.85 12.55 4.52
N ILE A 165 9.40 11.29 4.48
CA ILE A 165 10.17 10.13 4.92
C ILE A 165 10.17 9.12 3.78
N PRO A 166 11.27 9.02 3.00
CA PRO A 166 11.38 8.06 1.92
C PRO A 166 11.21 6.62 2.39
N ASN A 167 10.59 5.78 1.56
CA ASN A 167 10.54 4.35 1.81
C ASN A 167 11.96 3.77 1.78
N ALA A 168 12.29 2.96 2.78
CA ALA A 168 13.54 2.22 2.84
C ALA A 168 13.33 0.77 2.37
N LEU A 169 14.43 0.10 2.02
CA LEU A 169 14.44 -1.35 1.85
C LEU A 169 14.70 -2.02 3.21
N PRO A 170 14.11 -3.20 3.49
CA PRO A 170 14.45 -3.95 4.69
C PRO A 170 15.93 -4.28 4.73
N LYS A 171 16.53 -4.25 5.93
CA LYS A 171 17.95 -4.59 6.11
C LYS A 171 18.25 -6.03 5.65
N GLU A 172 17.37 -6.97 5.99
CA GLU A 172 17.45 -8.37 5.55
C GLU A 172 17.47 -8.54 4.03
N PHE A 173 16.90 -7.59 3.29
CA PHE A 173 16.96 -7.57 1.82
C PHE A 173 18.29 -7.00 1.35
N THR A 174 18.73 -5.87 1.91
CA THR A 174 20.01 -5.24 1.52
C THR A 174 21.22 -6.10 1.89
N ASP A 175 21.15 -6.85 2.99
CA ASP A 175 22.22 -7.75 3.44
C ASP A 175 22.42 -8.94 2.48
N LYS A 176 21.43 -9.26 1.64
CA LYS A 176 21.52 -10.31 0.60
C LYS A 176 22.03 -9.79 -0.74
N LEU A 177 22.30 -8.49 -0.88
CA LEU A 177 22.75 -7.91 -2.13
C LEU A 177 24.21 -8.33 -2.41
N ILE A 178 24.43 -8.91 -3.59
CA ILE A 178 25.75 -9.25 -4.09
C ILE A 178 26.09 -8.26 -5.20
N TYR A 179 27.13 -7.45 -5.00
CA TYR A 179 27.63 -6.55 -6.04
C TYR A 179 28.49 -7.33 -7.05
N ALA A 180 27.92 -7.58 -8.23
CA ALA A 180 28.58 -8.30 -9.32
C ALA A 180 28.13 -7.76 -10.69
N PRO A 181 28.56 -6.53 -11.07
CA PRO A 181 28.08 -5.84 -12.26
C PRO A 181 28.44 -6.58 -13.56
N GLU A 182 29.63 -7.17 -13.66
CA GLU A 182 30.07 -7.92 -14.85
C GLU A 182 29.19 -9.16 -15.05
N ALA A 183 29.03 -9.97 -13.99
CA ALA A 183 28.16 -11.14 -14.03
C ALA A 183 26.69 -10.76 -14.30
N ALA A 184 26.23 -9.60 -13.82
CA ALA A 184 24.90 -9.08 -14.12
C ALA A 184 24.75 -8.68 -15.59
N PHE A 185 25.78 -8.04 -16.16
CA PHE A 185 25.82 -7.67 -17.57
C PHE A 185 25.83 -8.92 -18.48
N GLU A 186 26.66 -9.92 -18.18
CA GLU A 186 26.75 -11.16 -18.94
C GLU A 186 25.43 -11.97 -18.93
N ARG A 187 24.68 -11.94 -17.82
CA ARG A 187 23.36 -12.58 -17.74
C ARG A 187 22.32 -11.95 -18.67
N LYS A 188 22.53 -10.71 -19.12
CA LYS A 188 21.62 -9.93 -20.00
C LYS A 188 20.15 -10.07 -19.61
N THR A 189 19.87 -10.10 -18.30
CA THR A 189 18.52 -10.36 -17.79
C THR A 189 17.86 -9.03 -17.45
N VAL A 190 16.73 -8.75 -18.10
CA VAL A 190 15.88 -7.60 -17.83
C VAL A 190 14.71 -8.08 -16.97
N LEU A 191 14.63 -7.61 -15.73
CA LEU A 191 13.59 -8.00 -14.77
C LEU A 191 12.60 -6.86 -14.54
N MET A 192 11.30 -7.18 -14.60
CA MET A 192 10.22 -6.30 -14.18
C MET A 192 9.34 -7.00 -13.15
N LEU A 193 9.11 -6.33 -12.02
CA LEU A 193 8.13 -6.73 -11.01
C LEU A 193 6.94 -5.78 -11.10
N SER A 194 5.75 -6.30 -11.40
CA SER A 194 4.58 -5.44 -11.64
C SER A 194 3.26 -6.07 -11.23
N SER A 195 2.22 -5.24 -11.20
CA SER A 195 0.82 -5.66 -11.24
C SER A 195 0.33 -5.62 -12.69
N LEU A 196 -0.74 -6.35 -13.01
CA LEU A 196 -1.34 -6.34 -14.34
C LEU A 196 -2.15 -5.05 -14.60
N LYS A 197 -1.45 -3.93 -14.81
CA LYS A 197 -2.06 -2.62 -15.09
C LYS A 197 -1.31 -1.90 -16.21
N ASP A 198 -2.04 -1.35 -17.18
CA ASP A 198 -1.44 -0.79 -18.40
C ASP A 198 -0.45 0.35 -18.12
N TYR A 199 -0.77 1.26 -17.20
CA TYR A 199 0.10 2.38 -16.86
C TYR A 199 1.47 1.96 -16.30
N LYS A 200 1.66 0.68 -15.96
CA LYS A 200 2.94 0.16 -15.48
C LYS A 200 3.91 -0.18 -16.62
N GLY A 201 3.46 -0.17 -17.87
CA GLY A 201 4.32 -0.45 -19.02
C GLY A 201 4.46 -1.95 -19.34
N THR A 202 3.53 -2.78 -18.87
CA THR A 202 3.61 -4.25 -19.04
C THR A 202 3.61 -4.65 -20.51
N ARG A 203 2.78 -4.00 -21.33
CA ARG A 203 2.71 -4.23 -22.77
C ARG A 203 4.03 -3.86 -23.45
N GLU A 204 4.57 -2.70 -23.13
CA GLU A 204 5.83 -2.19 -23.67
C GLU A 204 6.98 -3.14 -23.31
N PHE A 205 7.01 -3.65 -22.08
CA PHE A 205 8.00 -4.64 -21.65
C PHE A 205 7.95 -5.93 -22.48
N ILE A 206 6.74 -6.45 -22.75
CA ILE A 206 6.55 -7.64 -23.58
C ILE A 206 6.92 -7.36 -25.04
N GLN A 207 6.59 -6.18 -25.57
CA GLN A 207 6.98 -5.81 -26.94
C GLN A 207 8.50 -5.66 -27.08
N LEU A 208 9.18 -5.14 -26.06
CA LEU A 208 10.63 -5.06 -26.02
C LEU A 208 11.27 -6.46 -26.01
N SER A 209 10.71 -7.42 -25.27
CA SER A 209 11.26 -8.78 -25.25
C SER A 209 11.19 -9.48 -26.60
N GLN A 210 10.17 -9.18 -27.41
CA GLN A 210 10.04 -9.69 -28.78
C GLN A 210 11.03 -9.05 -29.76
N ARG A 211 11.40 -7.78 -29.52
CA ARG A 211 12.32 -7.02 -30.39
C ARG A 211 13.79 -7.20 -30.03
N LEU A 212 14.09 -7.62 -28.81
CA LEU A 212 15.44 -7.76 -28.26
C LEU A 212 15.67 -9.21 -27.78
N PRO A 213 15.66 -10.20 -28.69
CA PRO A 213 15.75 -11.63 -28.34
C PRO A 213 17.10 -12.02 -27.73
N GLU A 214 18.12 -11.18 -27.84
CA GLU A 214 19.45 -11.36 -27.24
C GLU A 214 19.47 -11.13 -25.72
N TYR A 215 18.39 -10.60 -25.14
CA TYR A 215 18.22 -10.42 -23.70
C TYR A 215 17.16 -11.39 -23.13
N LYS A 216 17.37 -11.81 -21.88
CA LYS A 216 16.39 -12.59 -21.14
C LYS A 216 15.43 -11.66 -20.39
N PHE A 217 14.21 -11.51 -20.88
CA PHE A 217 13.18 -10.75 -20.18
C PHE A 217 12.44 -11.65 -19.17
N VAL A 218 12.35 -11.19 -17.93
CA VAL A 218 11.61 -11.84 -16.84
C VAL A 218 10.58 -10.86 -16.31
N LEU A 219 9.31 -11.22 -16.40
CA LEU A 219 8.19 -10.44 -15.88
C LEU A 219 7.53 -11.22 -14.75
N VAL A 220 7.56 -10.67 -13.54
CA VAL A 220 6.88 -11.25 -12.38
C VAL A 220 5.65 -10.41 -12.08
N ILE A 221 4.48 -11.03 -12.19
CA ILE A 221 3.19 -10.35 -12.03
C ILE A 221 2.52 -10.80 -10.73
N ASN A 222 2.09 -9.85 -9.91
CA ASN A 222 1.23 -10.11 -8.76
C ASN A 222 -0.26 -10.07 -9.17
N ASP A 223 -0.73 -11.14 -9.81
CA ASP A 223 -2.13 -11.36 -10.21
C ASP A 223 -2.43 -12.86 -10.35
N THR A 224 -3.67 -13.25 -10.62
CA THR A 224 -4.02 -14.67 -10.86
C THR A 224 -3.68 -15.08 -12.29
N GLN A 225 -3.41 -16.38 -12.50
CA GLN A 225 -3.09 -16.90 -13.82
C GLN A 225 -4.23 -16.63 -14.82
N GLU A 226 -5.49 -16.75 -14.39
CA GLU A 226 -6.65 -16.48 -15.25
C GLU A 226 -6.68 -15.02 -15.75
N ASN A 227 -6.34 -14.07 -14.87
CA ASN A 227 -6.26 -12.66 -15.25
C ASN A 227 -5.09 -12.38 -16.20
N ILE A 228 -3.95 -13.05 -15.97
CA ILE A 228 -2.77 -12.96 -16.84
C ILE A 228 -3.13 -13.48 -18.24
N ASP A 229 -3.67 -14.69 -18.35
CA ASP A 229 -4.04 -15.31 -19.63
C ASP A 229 -5.02 -14.45 -20.40
N LYS A 230 -6.04 -13.93 -19.70
CA LYS A 230 -7.01 -12.99 -20.27
C LYS A 230 -6.32 -11.74 -20.82
N TYR A 231 -5.43 -11.12 -20.05
CA TYR A 231 -4.72 -9.92 -20.49
C TYR A 231 -3.85 -10.16 -21.73
N LEU A 232 -3.16 -11.30 -21.77
CA LEU A 232 -2.33 -11.68 -22.92
C LEU A 232 -3.18 -11.88 -24.17
N HIS A 233 -4.32 -12.57 -24.03
CA HIS A 233 -5.30 -12.74 -25.10
C HIS A 233 -5.85 -11.40 -25.60
N ASP A 234 -6.36 -10.56 -24.69
CA ASP A 234 -7.00 -9.28 -25.02
C ASP A 234 -6.02 -8.29 -25.70
N ASN A 235 -4.71 -8.43 -25.45
CA ASN A 235 -3.67 -7.59 -26.04
C ASN A 235 -2.93 -8.23 -27.22
N ASN A 236 -3.36 -9.41 -27.69
CA ASN A 236 -2.70 -10.17 -28.76
C ASN A 236 -1.20 -10.40 -28.49
N LEU A 237 -0.84 -10.69 -27.23
CA LEU A 237 0.54 -10.93 -26.82
C LEU A 237 0.81 -12.44 -26.83
N THR A 238 1.68 -12.87 -27.73
CA THR A 238 2.03 -14.29 -27.95
C THR A 238 3.50 -14.57 -27.60
N ASN A 239 3.88 -15.85 -27.57
CA ASN A 239 5.26 -16.33 -27.32
C ASN A 239 5.83 -16.02 -25.93
N ILE A 240 4.97 -16.02 -24.90
CA ILE A 240 5.40 -15.90 -23.51
C ILE A 240 5.39 -17.29 -22.88
N LYS A 241 6.53 -17.75 -22.37
CA LYS A 241 6.61 -18.98 -21.57
C LYS A 241 6.26 -18.64 -20.13
N GLY A 242 5.09 -19.09 -19.66
CA GLY A 242 4.72 -19.02 -18.25
C GLY A 242 5.55 -20.01 -17.43
N GLY A 243 5.95 -19.60 -16.22
CA GLY A 243 6.57 -20.47 -15.23
C GLY A 243 5.94 -20.13 -13.87
N GLY A 244 5.24 -21.10 -13.30
CA GLY A 244 4.68 -21.03 -11.94
C GLY A 244 5.69 -21.52 -10.91
#